data_AF-A0A1Q3E993-F1
#
_entry.id   AF-A0A1Q3E993-F1
#
_cell.length_a   1.000
_cell.length_b   1.000
_cell.length_c   1.000
_cell.angle_alpha   90.00
_cell.angle_beta   90.00
_cell.angle_gamma   90.00
#
_symmetry.space_group_name_H-M   'P 1'
#
loop_
_entity.id
_entity.type
_entity.pdbx_description
1 polymer ?
#
loop_
_entity_poly.entity_id
_entity_poly.type
_entity_poly.pdbx_seq_one_letter_code
_entity_poly.pdbx_strand_id
1 'polypeptide(L)'
;MESWGEVEQSGETKDFIVSAELYISAAAGVALRRPLNPRKKGDKRESVKQVNGNVDDKKLKEKPSWLSGSKDPPGGGHWRTATCKLSEQGERCLLNIYVDQSIMWCTAYIHLLNQTDIREASTSLFFRKNCLSIHCAAGKRWAPSSGIDEPIYLQFSSTNACNAWLALLRSYALPEIYGRWFFPTEGGSYRMWRQVDLTVIQGRNLGNSKPFETLDDDDNDSASEPDPIDLDVYCDILFSETLCARTTVKKGIGSPQWHEIFLLSDLPPFESLDIWVWREKKLFKPSILGTVRIALNNFPRGEAIEGWFPVLQNGSIASDIQVGELRLKIRVDEEIILPSSTYHKLLETFNARNFLDWMAEFETKLKLKSLGSQLMAISIANNTAIEQVQEIANREVDGSQSSHTTLFRGNTILTKIVELCMKWYGKAFLEASVGPVIRRLIAEKVAIEVDPMRTPKGAKEAEKGLDLLIYWCQEFWKQIYSVREECPPEMRRLFCTIRELVEERFAGAFQEKRDLRWQGVSAFCFLRFIVPAILNPHLFHLYPGLPTPPVQRSLTLIAKVIQSLANLNYNVQKEEFMRGVKGFLADSVPAMVDYIVVVSTPVKDTRTGKTPDWHERSNVINALKLRVSST
;
A
#
# COMPACT_ATOMS: atom_id res chain seq x y z
N MET A 1 -31.10 -47.53 39.95
CA MET A 1 -30.06 -47.90 38.96
C MET A 1 -30.52 -47.36 37.63
N GLU A 2 -29.87 -46.44 36.93
CA GLU A 2 -28.67 -45.64 37.12
C GLU A 2 -28.91 -44.33 36.34
N SER A 3 -28.61 -43.21 37.01
CA SER A 3 -28.03 -41.96 36.52
C SER A 3 -28.17 -41.62 35.02
N TRP A 4 -28.97 -40.58 34.75
CA TRP A 4 -28.77 -39.67 33.63
C TRP A 4 -27.38 -39.04 33.78
N GLY A 5 -26.45 -39.45 32.92
CA GLY A 5 -25.17 -38.76 32.77
C GLY A 5 -25.41 -37.42 32.11
N GLU A 6 -25.31 -36.35 32.91
CA GLU A 6 -24.98 -35.02 32.44
C GLU A 6 -23.72 -35.13 31.57
N VAL A 7 -23.89 -35.00 30.26
CA VAL A 7 -22.77 -34.62 29.39
C VAL A 7 -22.55 -33.14 29.66
N GLU A 8 -21.72 -32.83 30.65
CA GLU A 8 -21.01 -31.56 30.71
C GLU A 8 -20.23 -31.44 29.39
N GLN A 9 -20.81 -30.75 28.40
CA GLN A 9 -20.00 -30.13 27.37
C GLN A 9 -19.19 -29.05 28.10
N SER A 10 -17.98 -29.40 28.52
CA SER A 10 -16.96 -28.44 28.88
C SER A 10 -16.77 -27.52 27.67
N GLY A 11 -17.41 -26.36 27.69
CA GLY A 11 -17.24 -25.32 26.68
C GLY A 11 -15.81 -24.80 26.74
N GLU A 12 -14.90 -25.42 25.99
CA GLU A 12 -13.55 -24.92 25.83
C GLU A 12 -13.63 -23.52 25.19
N THR A 13 -13.35 -22.49 25.97
CA THR A 13 -13.21 -21.12 25.48
C THR A 13 -12.02 -21.09 24.52
N LYS A 14 -12.27 -20.83 23.23
CA LYS A 14 -11.20 -20.64 22.26
C LYS A 14 -10.63 -19.24 22.42
N ASP A 15 -9.39 -19.19 22.88
CA ASP A 15 -8.64 -17.96 23.05
C ASP A 15 -7.54 -17.85 21.99
N PHE A 16 -7.48 -16.72 21.29
CA PHE A 16 -6.39 -16.36 20.37
C PHE A 16 -5.65 -15.16 20.95
N ILE A 17 -4.32 -15.23 20.98
CA ILE A 17 -3.48 -14.17 21.53
C ILE A 17 -2.43 -13.77 20.49
N VAL A 18 -2.21 -12.47 20.33
CA VAL A 18 -1.13 -11.93 19.49
C VAL A 18 -0.50 -10.71 20.15
N SER A 19 0.79 -10.52 19.89
CA SER A 19 1.48 -9.28 20.21
C SER A 19 1.40 -8.34 19.02
N ALA A 20 0.92 -7.11 19.24
CA ALA A 20 0.77 -6.07 18.23
C ALA A 20 1.25 -4.73 18.80
N GLU A 21 1.37 -3.70 17.96
CA GLU A 21 1.50 -2.32 18.44
C GLU A 21 0.15 -1.60 18.33
N LEU A 22 -0.27 -0.93 19.40
CA LEU A 22 -1.48 -0.12 19.46
C LEU A 22 -1.11 1.36 19.31
N TYR A 23 -1.82 2.06 18.42
CA TYR A 23 -1.74 3.52 18.36
C TYR A 23 -2.60 4.15 19.44
N ILE A 24 -2.01 5.06 20.22
CA ILE A 24 -2.69 5.81 21.27
C ILE A 24 -2.59 7.30 20.94
N SER A 25 -3.71 7.92 20.63
CA SER A 25 -3.78 9.37 20.37
C SER A 25 -3.41 10.19 21.60
N ALA A 26 -3.07 11.46 21.41
CA ALA A 26 -2.78 12.37 22.52
C ALA A 26 -3.96 12.45 23.53
N ALA A 27 -5.20 12.45 23.03
CA ALA A 27 -6.40 12.46 23.86
C ALA A 27 -6.52 11.16 24.68
N ALA A 28 -6.33 10.01 24.05
CA ALA A 28 -6.35 8.71 24.71
C ALA A 28 -5.19 8.54 25.73
N GLY A 29 -4.02 9.09 25.44
CA GLY A 29 -2.86 9.07 26.33
C GLY A 29 -3.06 9.87 27.61
N VAL A 30 -3.78 11.00 27.55
CA VAL A 30 -4.14 11.79 28.75
C VAL A 30 -5.10 11.02 29.66
N ALA A 31 -6.04 10.28 29.08
CA ALA A 31 -6.97 9.44 29.83
C ALA A 31 -6.25 8.32 30.61
N LEU A 32 -5.23 7.69 30.02
CA LEU A 32 -4.43 6.65 30.67
C LEU A 32 -3.60 7.15 31.86
N ARG A 33 -3.27 8.46 31.91
CA ARG A 33 -2.49 9.06 33.00
C ARG A 33 -3.31 9.51 34.20
N ARG A 34 -4.64 9.52 34.13
CA ARG A 34 -5.48 9.85 35.29
C ARG A 34 -5.62 8.62 36.18
N PRO A 35 -5.05 8.59 37.40
CA PRO A 35 -5.33 7.51 38.32
C PRO A 35 -6.80 7.53 38.72
N LEU A 36 -7.45 6.37 38.66
CA LEU A 36 -8.73 6.11 39.32
C LEU A 36 -8.50 6.19 40.84
N ASN A 37 -8.65 7.38 41.43
CA ASN A 37 -8.69 7.51 42.88
C ASN A 37 -10.13 7.23 43.37
N PRO A 38 -10.41 6.13 44.07
CA PRO A 38 -11.61 6.04 44.88
C PRO A 38 -11.48 7.06 46.00
N ARG A 39 -12.44 8.01 46.08
CA ARG A 39 -12.53 8.98 47.17
C ARG A 39 -12.59 8.24 48.52
N LYS A 40 -11.49 8.21 49.27
CA LYS A 40 -11.50 7.92 50.71
C LYS A 40 -11.58 9.23 51.50
N LYS A 41 -12.64 9.31 52.33
CA LYS A 41 -12.82 10.25 53.44
C LYS A 41 -11.77 9.99 54.54
N GLY A 42 -11.31 11.06 55.20
CA GLY A 42 -10.56 11.06 56.47
C GLY A 42 -9.11 10.57 56.34
N ASP A 43 -8.09 11.10 57.00
CA ASP A 43 -8.02 12.03 58.14
C ASP A 43 -6.65 12.72 58.12
N LYS A 44 -6.59 13.93 58.68
CA LYS A 44 -5.33 14.65 58.94
C LYS A 44 -4.49 13.86 59.94
N ARG A 45 -3.23 13.55 59.61
CA ARG A 45 -2.17 13.43 60.62
C ARG A 45 -0.81 13.85 60.06
N GLU A 46 -0.16 14.71 60.82
CA GLU A 46 1.06 15.44 60.51
C GLU A 46 2.28 14.52 60.36
N SER A 47 3.11 14.82 59.35
CA SER A 47 4.39 14.15 59.12
C SER A 47 5.50 14.86 59.90
N VAL A 48 6.14 14.14 60.82
CA VAL A 48 7.41 14.52 61.44
C VAL A 48 8.54 14.28 60.44
N LYS A 49 9.39 15.29 60.25
CA LYS A 49 10.63 15.24 59.47
C LYS A 49 11.63 14.27 60.11
N GLN A 50 12.24 13.42 59.30
CA GLN A 50 13.60 12.94 59.56
C GLN A 50 14.44 13.03 58.28
N VAL A 51 15.57 13.72 58.45
CA VAL A 51 16.65 13.93 57.50
C VAL A 51 17.76 12.93 57.83
N ASN A 52 18.29 12.27 56.80
CA ASN A 52 19.66 11.73 56.66
C ASN A 52 19.65 10.95 55.33
N GLY A 53 20.58 11.03 54.39
CA GLY A 53 21.92 11.59 54.32
C GLY A 53 22.68 10.71 53.32
N ASN A 54 23.19 11.31 52.22
CA ASN A 54 24.17 10.85 51.23
C ASN A 54 24.26 9.37 50.79
N VAL A 55 24.37 9.13 49.48
CA VAL A 55 25.65 8.82 48.78
C VAL A 55 25.41 8.84 47.27
N ASP A 56 26.28 9.56 46.55
CA ASP A 56 26.42 9.60 45.10
C ASP A 56 26.74 8.22 44.52
N ASP A 57 26.06 7.83 43.43
CA ASP A 57 26.60 6.89 42.47
C ASP A 57 26.17 7.28 41.04
N LYS A 58 27.05 8.02 40.37
CA LYS A 58 26.95 8.35 38.93
C LYS A 58 27.16 7.07 38.11
N LYS A 59 26.07 6.43 37.68
CA LYS A 59 26.09 5.53 36.53
C LYS A 59 25.64 6.26 35.27
N LEU A 60 26.55 6.29 34.30
CA LEU A 60 26.43 6.80 32.94
C LEU A 60 25.14 6.32 32.29
N LYS A 61 24.28 7.28 31.94
CA LYS A 61 23.14 7.07 31.06
C LYS A 61 23.67 7.05 29.62
N GLU A 62 23.92 5.85 29.10
CA GLU A 62 24.12 5.64 27.67
C GLU A 62 22.94 6.26 26.92
N LYS A 63 23.25 7.21 26.03
CA LYS A 63 22.27 7.78 25.11
C LYS A 63 21.97 6.72 24.04
N PRO A 64 20.74 6.23 23.89
CA PRO A 64 20.39 5.51 22.68
C PRO A 64 20.35 6.49 21.51
N SER A 65 21.35 6.33 20.66
CA SER A 65 21.39 6.48 19.20
C SER A 65 20.27 7.29 18.53
N TRP A 66 20.73 8.34 17.84
CA TRP A 66 20.01 9.35 17.06
C TRP A 66 19.35 8.83 15.76
N LEU A 67 18.81 7.62 15.72
CA LEU A 67 18.26 7.02 14.48
C LEU A 67 16.73 6.84 14.43
N SER A 68 15.95 7.48 15.31
CA SER A 68 14.48 7.56 15.14
C SER A 68 14.10 8.64 14.11
N GLY A 69 14.42 8.39 12.84
CA GLY A 69 14.02 9.19 11.70
C GLY A 69 12.67 8.76 11.11
N SER A 70 11.63 8.67 11.93
CA SER A 70 10.24 8.65 11.46
C SER A 70 9.53 9.76 12.22
N LYS A 71 9.24 10.88 11.55
CA LYS A 71 8.38 11.90 12.13
C LYS A 71 7.03 11.24 12.44
N ASP A 72 6.69 11.15 13.72
CA ASP A 72 5.33 10.84 14.15
C ASP A 72 4.37 11.78 13.41
N PRO A 73 3.18 11.30 12.98
CA PRO A 73 2.23 12.13 12.27
C PRO A 73 1.88 13.38 13.12
N PRO A 74 1.53 14.51 12.47
CA PRO A 74 1.09 15.71 13.18
C PRO A 74 -0.26 15.41 13.84
N GLY A 75 -0.19 14.90 15.07
CA GLY A 75 -1.31 14.31 15.80
C GLY A 75 -0.94 13.77 17.18
N GLY A 76 0.25 14.05 17.73
CA GLY A 76 0.62 13.86 19.14
C GLY A 76 0.44 12.47 19.77
N GLY A 77 0.06 11.45 19.00
CA GLY A 77 -0.11 10.08 19.45
C GLY A 77 1.20 9.29 19.36
N HIS A 78 1.25 8.15 20.03
CA HIS A 78 2.41 7.26 20.04
C HIS A 78 1.98 5.80 19.94
N TRP A 79 2.85 4.96 19.38
CA TRP A 79 2.66 3.51 19.36
C TRP A 79 3.15 2.88 20.65
N ARG A 80 2.41 1.90 21.16
CA ARG A 80 2.81 1.11 22.34
C ARG A 80 2.61 -0.37 22.08
N THR A 81 3.46 -1.20 22.67
CA THR A 81 3.26 -2.65 22.64
C THR A 81 1.95 -3.02 23.34
N ALA A 82 1.16 -3.84 22.65
CA ALA A 82 -0.11 -4.33 23.11
C ALA A 82 -0.24 -5.83 22.92
N THR A 83 -0.94 -6.48 23.84
CA THR A 83 -1.36 -7.87 23.74
C THR A 83 -2.84 -7.90 23.45
N CYS A 84 -3.19 -8.46 22.30
CA CYS A 84 -4.57 -8.61 21.85
C CYS A 84 -5.02 -10.04 22.14
N LYS A 85 -6.07 -10.20 22.95
CA LYS A 85 -6.69 -11.49 23.28
C LYS A 85 -8.12 -11.53 22.74
N LEU A 86 -8.37 -12.36 21.75
CA LEU A 86 -9.70 -12.67 21.23
C LEU A 86 -10.24 -13.89 21.97
N SER A 87 -11.37 -13.74 22.65
CA SER A 87 -12.02 -14.82 23.40
C SER A 87 -13.39 -15.13 22.85
N GLU A 88 -13.62 -16.39 22.50
CA GLU A 88 -14.93 -16.94 22.12
C GLU A 88 -15.62 -17.55 23.35
N GLN A 89 -16.80 -17.05 23.70
CA GLN A 89 -17.64 -17.54 24.79
C GLN A 89 -19.08 -17.74 24.27
N GLY A 90 -19.36 -18.94 23.74
CA GLY A 90 -20.62 -19.21 23.04
C GLY A 90 -20.76 -18.32 21.80
N GLU A 91 -21.88 -17.59 21.67
CA GLU A 91 -22.10 -16.66 20.56
C GLU A 91 -21.37 -15.32 20.70
N ARG A 92 -20.72 -15.07 21.85
CA ARG A 92 -20.03 -13.80 22.12
C ARG A 92 -18.56 -13.93 21.78
N CYS A 93 -18.06 -12.98 21.00
CA CYS A 93 -16.64 -12.86 20.69
C CYS A 93 -16.12 -11.47 21.10
N LEU A 94 -15.11 -11.46 21.97
CA LEU A 94 -14.57 -10.25 22.61
C LEU A 94 -13.09 -10.11 22.30
N LEU A 95 -12.68 -8.94 21.82
CA LEU A 95 -11.27 -8.58 21.66
C LEU A 95 -10.84 -7.69 22.81
N ASN A 96 -10.06 -8.25 23.74
CA ASN A 96 -9.45 -7.52 24.85
C ASN A 96 -8.05 -7.04 24.45
N ILE A 97 -7.79 -5.75 24.61
CA ILE A 97 -6.50 -5.13 24.25
C ILE A 97 -5.82 -4.65 25.52
N TYR A 98 -4.66 -5.22 25.81
CA TYR A 98 -3.83 -4.88 26.97
C TYR A 98 -2.59 -4.12 26.53
N VAL A 99 -2.34 -2.96 27.12
CA VAL A 99 -1.12 -2.16 26.90
C VAL A 99 -0.09 -2.52 27.96
N ASP A 100 1.19 -2.58 27.56
CA ASP A 100 2.30 -3.00 28.43
C ASP A 100 2.04 -4.33 29.15
N GLN A 101 1.38 -5.26 28.45
CA GLN A 101 1.07 -6.64 28.89
C GLN A 101 0.13 -6.77 30.10
N SER A 102 -0.28 -5.67 30.73
CA SER A 102 -1.00 -5.73 32.03
C SER A 102 -2.18 -4.76 32.13
N ILE A 103 -2.17 -3.64 31.41
CA ILE A 103 -3.19 -2.60 31.54
C ILE A 103 -4.25 -2.81 30.47
N MET A 104 -5.46 -3.24 30.86
CA MET A 104 -6.58 -3.33 29.92
C MET A 104 -6.95 -1.93 29.40
N TRP A 105 -6.76 -1.72 28.10
CA TRP A 105 -7.04 -0.44 27.45
C TRP A 105 -8.47 -0.36 26.93
N CYS A 106 -8.94 -1.41 26.23
CA CYS A 106 -10.33 -1.51 25.83
C CYS A 106 -10.74 -2.96 25.55
N THR A 107 -12.05 -3.16 25.48
CA THR A 107 -12.67 -4.38 24.95
C THR A 107 -13.55 -4.01 23.78
N ALA A 108 -13.27 -4.57 22.60
CA ALA A 108 -14.13 -4.43 21.43
C ALA A 108 -15.06 -5.65 21.31
N TYR A 109 -16.36 -5.40 21.15
CA TYR A 109 -17.38 -6.43 21.01
C TYR A 109 -17.47 -6.87 19.53
N ILE A 110 -16.53 -7.72 19.09
CA ILE A 110 -16.38 -8.10 17.66
C ILE A 110 -17.67 -8.68 17.07
N HIS A 111 -18.39 -9.49 17.85
CA HIS A 111 -19.69 -10.07 17.46
C HIS A 111 -20.81 -9.05 17.20
N LEU A 112 -20.63 -7.78 17.58
CA LEU A 112 -21.58 -6.69 17.31
C LEU A 112 -21.11 -5.77 16.16
N LEU A 113 -19.87 -5.93 15.71
CA LEU A 113 -19.31 -5.16 14.60
C LEU A 113 -19.75 -5.76 13.27
N ASN A 114 -19.88 -4.93 12.24
CA ASN A 114 -20.01 -5.40 10.87
C ASN A 114 -18.65 -5.82 10.33
N GLN A 115 -18.61 -6.70 9.32
CA GLN A 115 -17.34 -7.03 8.65
C GLN A 115 -16.64 -5.81 8.03
N THR A 116 -17.41 -4.81 7.59
CA THR A 116 -16.95 -3.54 7.03
C THR A 116 -16.39 -2.58 8.07
N ASP A 117 -16.64 -2.81 9.36
CA ASP A 117 -16.05 -2.05 10.47
C ASP A 117 -14.59 -2.46 10.72
N ILE A 118 -14.12 -3.56 10.13
CA ILE A 118 -12.78 -4.12 10.34
C ILE A 118 -12.05 -4.09 8.99
N ARG A 119 -11.07 -3.18 8.84
CA ARG A 119 -10.44 -2.87 7.55
C ARG A 119 -8.92 -2.71 7.69
N GLU A 120 -8.20 -2.83 6.58
CA GLU A 120 -6.80 -2.42 6.55
C GLU A 120 -6.70 -0.89 6.61
N ALA A 121 -5.88 -0.37 7.52
CA ALA A 121 -5.66 1.06 7.64
C ALA A 121 -4.70 1.52 6.53
N SER A 122 -5.02 2.65 5.89
CA SER A 122 -4.15 3.23 4.87
C SER A 122 -2.76 3.50 5.44
N THR A 123 -1.71 3.07 4.72
CA THR A 123 -0.32 3.33 5.10
C THR A 123 -0.02 4.83 5.20
N SER A 124 -0.84 5.66 4.56
CA SER A 124 -0.71 7.13 4.57
C SER A 124 -0.98 7.77 5.93
N LEU A 125 -1.76 7.12 6.81
CA LEU A 125 -2.11 7.68 8.12
C LEU A 125 -0.91 7.72 9.08
N PHE A 126 -0.10 6.65 9.06
CA PHE A 126 0.96 6.43 10.05
C PHE A 126 2.34 6.22 9.42
N PHE A 127 2.44 6.14 8.09
CA PHE A 127 3.63 5.69 7.37
C PHE A 127 4.12 4.32 7.83
N ARG A 128 3.19 3.46 8.25
CA ARG A 128 3.44 2.09 8.71
C ARG A 128 2.60 1.10 7.90
N LYS A 129 3.17 -0.07 7.65
CA LYS A 129 2.51 -1.19 6.93
C LYS A 129 1.85 -2.13 7.95
N ASN A 130 1.00 -3.04 7.45
CA ASN A 130 0.36 -4.09 8.25
C ASN A 130 -0.47 -3.53 9.42
N CYS A 131 -1.18 -2.44 9.16
CA CYS A 131 -2.03 -1.78 10.15
C CYS A 131 -3.50 -2.13 9.89
N LEU A 132 -4.21 -2.51 10.94
CA LEU A 132 -5.63 -2.80 10.95
C LEU A 132 -6.38 -1.67 11.65
N SER A 133 -7.49 -1.20 11.10
CA SER A 133 -8.44 -0.30 11.76
C SER A 133 -9.72 -1.04 12.14
N ILE A 134 -10.15 -0.86 13.40
CA ILE A 134 -11.42 -1.39 13.92
C ILE A 134 -12.29 -0.20 14.32
N HIS A 135 -13.38 -0.02 13.60
CA HIS A 135 -14.34 1.05 13.76
C HIS A 135 -15.44 0.59 14.72
N CYS A 136 -15.48 1.15 15.92
CA CYS A 136 -16.45 0.75 16.93
C CYS A 136 -17.46 1.88 17.13
N ALA A 137 -18.67 1.72 16.63
CA ALA A 137 -19.78 2.63 16.96
C ALA A 137 -20.06 2.65 18.48
N ALA A 138 -20.75 3.69 18.94
CA ALA A 138 -21.12 3.85 20.35
C ALA A 138 -21.78 2.58 20.93
N GLY A 139 -21.33 2.15 22.10
CA GLY A 139 -21.82 0.95 22.78
C GLY A 139 -21.23 -0.38 22.29
N LYS A 140 -20.47 -0.40 21.17
CA LYS A 140 -19.77 -1.60 20.67
C LYS A 140 -18.34 -1.77 21.18
N ARG A 141 -17.92 -0.88 22.09
CA ARG A 141 -16.63 -0.93 22.79
C ARG A 141 -16.79 -0.51 24.25
N TRP A 142 -16.08 -1.18 25.14
CA TRP A 142 -15.83 -0.70 26.49
C TRP A 142 -14.41 -0.13 26.60
N ALA A 143 -14.26 1.05 27.22
CA ALA A 143 -12.98 1.66 27.53
C ALA A 143 -13.06 2.40 28.88
N PRO A 144 -11.96 2.47 29.66
CA PRO A 144 -11.94 3.11 30.98
C PRO A 144 -12.21 4.62 30.94
N SER A 145 -11.96 5.28 29.81
CA SER A 145 -12.29 6.68 29.58
C SER A 145 -13.43 6.79 28.57
N SER A 146 -14.61 7.17 29.05
CA SER A 146 -15.75 7.55 28.22
C SER A 146 -15.39 8.75 27.33
N GLY A 147 -15.54 8.62 26.00
CA GLY A 147 -15.48 9.75 25.07
C GLY A 147 -14.42 9.68 23.96
N ILE A 148 -13.70 8.57 23.81
CA ILE A 148 -12.88 8.36 22.62
C ILE A 148 -13.77 7.63 21.62
N ASP A 149 -14.20 8.31 20.56
CA ASP A 149 -14.93 7.72 19.42
C ASP A 149 -13.97 7.36 18.27
N GLU A 150 -12.66 7.39 18.56
CA GLU A 150 -11.63 7.10 17.57
C GLU A 150 -11.55 5.58 17.28
N PRO A 151 -11.30 5.21 16.01
CA PRO A 151 -11.03 3.83 15.63
C PRO A 151 -9.81 3.27 16.36
N ILE A 152 -9.80 1.95 16.57
CA ILE A 152 -8.65 1.25 17.12
C ILE A 152 -7.70 0.94 15.97
N TYR A 153 -6.43 1.36 16.08
CA TYR A 153 -5.40 1.02 15.10
C TYR A 153 -4.37 0.06 15.70
N LEU A 154 -4.22 -1.11 15.07
CA LEU A 154 -3.28 -2.16 15.48
C LEU A 154 -2.28 -2.42 14.36
N GLN A 155 -0.99 -2.45 14.67
CA GLN A 155 0.06 -2.84 13.75
C GLN A 155 0.59 -4.23 14.08
N PHE A 156 0.73 -5.07 13.06
CA PHE A 156 1.28 -6.42 13.17
C PHE A 156 2.72 -6.49 12.64
N SER A 157 3.46 -7.49 13.13
CA SER A 157 4.86 -7.75 12.73
C SER A 157 5.00 -8.10 11.24
N SER A 158 4.01 -8.78 10.67
CA SER A 158 4.04 -9.23 9.28
C SER A 158 2.69 -9.05 8.58
N THR A 159 2.74 -9.01 7.24
CA THR A 159 1.55 -8.99 6.39
C THR A 159 0.70 -10.26 6.57
N ASN A 160 1.35 -11.40 6.81
CA ASN A 160 0.65 -12.67 7.05
C ASN A 160 -0.13 -12.65 8.37
N ALA A 161 0.47 -12.15 9.45
CA ALA A 161 -0.20 -12.01 10.74
C ALA A 161 -1.37 -11.03 10.64
N CYS A 162 -1.17 -9.88 9.98
CA CYS A 162 -2.23 -8.90 9.74
C CYS A 162 -3.42 -9.51 8.97
N ASN A 163 -3.16 -10.23 7.87
CA ASN A 163 -4.19 -10.88 7.06
C ASN A 163 -4.92 -12.00 7.82
N ALA A 164 -4.18 -12.79 8.61
CA ALA A 164 -4.77 -13.84 9.43
C ALA A 164 -5.71 -13.26 10.49
N TRP A 165 -5.29 -12.20 11.18
CA TRP A 165 -6.11 -11.53 12.18
C TRP A 165 -7.29 -10.77 11.57
N LEU A 166 -7.13 -10.14 10.41
CA LEU A 166 -8.24 -9.55 9.65
C LEU A 166 -9.31 -10.61 9.33
N ALA A 167 -8.89 -11.77 8.81
CA ALA A 167 -9.80 -12.87 8.50
C ALA A 167 -10.47 -13.47 9.76
N LEU A 168 -9.70 -13.66 10.83
CA LEU A 168 -10.19 -14.17 12.11
C LEU A 168 -11.27 -13.24 12.68
N LEU A 169 -10.98 -11.94 12.80
CA LEU A 169 -11.91 -10.96 13.35
C LEU A 169 -13.17 -10.83 12.50
N ARG A 170 -13.04 -10.77 11.16
CA ARG A 170 -14.19 -10.73 10.25
C ARG A 170 -15.06 -11.99 10.32
N SER A 171 -14.48 -13.14 10.65
CA SER A 171 -15.27 -14.37 10.83
C SER A 171 -16.22 -14.30 12.02
N TYR A 172 -15.90 -13.51 13.04
CA TYR A 172 -16.75 -13.30 14.22
C TYR A 172 -17.64 -12.06 14.10
N ALA A 173 -17.39 -11.17 13.14
CA ALA A 173 -18.20 -10.00 12.89
C ALA A 173 -19.46 -10.35 12.08
N LEU A 174 -20.49 -9.50 12.19
CA LEU A 174 -21.75 -9.63 11.47
C LEU A 174 -21.52 -9.46 9.96
N PRO A 175 -21.87 -10.46 9.13
CA PRO A 175 -21.78 -10.34 7.69
C PRO A 175 -22.95 -9.50 7.15
N GLU A 176 -22.68 -8.67 6.16
CA GLU A 176 -23.68 -7.88 5.45
C GLU A 176 -24.36 -8.76 4.38
N ILE A 177 -25.32 -9.59 4.80
CA ILE A 177 -26.06 -10.50 3.90
C ILE A 177 -27.45 -9.93 3.62
N TYR A 178 -27.76 -9.80 2.35
CA TYR A 178 -29.03 -9.35 1.80
C TYR A 178 -29.77 -10.49 1.11
N GLY A 179 -31.03 -10.23 0.77
CA GLY A 179 -31.88 -11.12 -0.02
C GLY A 179 -32.57 -12.20 0.80
N ARG A 180 -33.20 -13.16 0.11
CA ARG A 180 -34.03 -14.21 0.73
C ARG A 180 -33.31 -15.55 0.62
N TRP A 181 -32.70 -15.98 1.73
CA TRP A 181 -31.91 -17.22 1.80
C TRP A 181 -32.62 -18.45 1.21
N PHE A 182 -33.91 -18.62 1.49
CA PHE A 182 -34.68 -19.81 1.09
C PHE A 182 -35.19 -19.80 -0.35
N PHE A 183 -35.02 -18.69 -1.09
CA PHE A 183 -35.59 -18.56 -2.44
C PHE A 183 -34.51 -18.12 -3.45
N PRO A 184 -33.61 -19.04 -3.87
CA PRO A 184 -32.56 -18.75 -4.85
C PRO A 184 -33.08 -18.17 -6.17
N THR A 185 -34.29 -18.56 -6.59
CA THR A 185 -34.95 -18.08 -7.81
C THR A 185 -35.53 -16.67 -7.69
N GLU A 186 -35.68 -16.14 -6.47
CA GLU A 186 -36.20 -14.79 -6.19
C GLU A 186 -35.10 -13.81 -5.72
N GLY A 187 -33.85 -14.06 -6.11
CA GLY A 187 -32.69 -13.20 -5.80
C GLY A 187 -31.68 -13.81 -4.81
N GLY A 188 -32.04 -14.90 -4.12
CA GLY A 188 -31.15 -15.63 -3.22
C GLY A 188 -30.52 -14.76 -2.11
N SER A 189 -29.51 -15.30 -1.43
CA SER A 189 -28.67 -14.53 -0.50
C SER A 189 -27.48 -13.92 -1.22
N TYR A 190 -27.11 -12.69 -0.92
CA TYR A 190 -25.92 -12.04 -1.49
C TYR A 190 -25.29 -11.05 -0.52
N ARG A 191 -24.05 -10.64 -0.76
CA ARG A 191 -23.40 -9.53 -0.04
C ARG A 191 -23.08 -8.39 -0.99
N MET A 192 -22.93 -7.18 -0.46
CA MET A 192 -22.45 -6.05 -1.24
C MET A 192 -20.94 -5.87 -1.03
N TRP A 193 -20.22 -5.61 -2.10
CA TRP A 193 -18.82 -5.18 -2.06
C TRP A 193 -18.70 -3.77 -2.59
N ARG A 194 -17.91 -2.95 -1.89
CA ARG A 194 -17.79 -1.52 -2.16
C ARG A 194 -16.34 -1.08 -2.09
N GLN A 195 -15.94 -0.30 -3.08
CA GLN A 195 -14.60 0.27 -3.16
C GLN A 195 -14.63 1.68 -3.74
N VAL A 196 -13.74 2.53 -3.26
CA VAL A 196 -13.45 3.85 -3.84
C VAL A 196 -11.96 3.95 -4.15
N ASP A 197 -11.64 4.16 -5.43
CA ASP A 197 -10.29 4.52 -5.86
C ASP A 197 -10.23 6.04 -5.97
N LEU A 198 -9.47 6.70 -5.09
CA LEU A 198 -9.31 8.14 -5.06
C LEU A 198 -7.87 8.51 -5.41
N THR A 199 -7.69 9.39 -6.39
CA THR A 199 -6.42 10.07 -6.65
C THR A 199 -6.58 11.57 -6.39
N VAL A 200 -5.81 12.08 -5.43
CA VAL A 200 -5.69 13.53 -5.21
C VAL A 200 -4.57 14.03 -6.13
N ILE A 201 -4.94 14.72 -7.21
CA ILE A 201 -3.98 15.11 -8.26
C ILE A 201 -3.29 16.41 -7.87
N GLN A 202 -4.06 17.50 -7.82
CA GLN A 202 -3.53 18.84 -7.56
C GLN A 202 -4.59 19.76 -6.98
N GLY A 203 -4.17 20.86 -6.37
CA GLY A 203 -5.04 21.96 -5.96
C GLY A 203 -4.69 23.24 -6.70
N ARG A 204 -5.65 24.14 -6.88
CA ARG A 204 -5.43 25.50 -7.41
C ARG A 204 -6.24 26.51 -6.62
N ASN A 205 -5.77 27.76 -6.62
CA ASN A 205 -6.44 28.89 -5.94
C ASN A 205 -6.75 28.63 -4.46
N LEU A 206 -5.99 27.75 -3.80
CA LEU A 206 -6.23 27.42 -2.39
C LEU A 206 -5.93 28.63 -1.51
N GLY A 207 -6.88 28.98 -0.65
CA GLY A 207 -6.80 30.14 0.25
C GLY A 207 -7.32 31.44 -0.36
N ASN A 208 -7.68 31.46 -1.64
CA ASN A 208 -8.31 32.60 -2.30
C ASN A 208 -9.83 32.47 -2.19
N SER A 209 -10.47 33.38 -1.45
CA SER A 209 -11.92 33.37 -1.25
C SER A 209 -12.66 34.02 -2.41
N LYS A 210 -13.62 33.30 -3.01
CA LYS A 210 -14.65 33.82 -3.91
C LYS A 210 -16.04 33.42 -3.39
N PRO A 211 -17.07 34.27 -3.50
CA PRO A 211 -18.45 33.85 -3.23
C PRO A 211 -18.82 32.65 -4.11
N PHE A 212 -19.45 31.62 -3.55
CA PHE A 212 -19.94 30.49 -4.34
C PHE A 212 -21.23 30.89 -5.06
N GLU A 213 -21.12 31.32 -6.31
CA GLU A 213 -22.27 31.59 -7.17
C GLU A 213 -22.69 30.32 -7.91
N THR A 214 -23.99 30.01 -7.88
CA THR A 214 -24.59 28.91 -8.64
C THR A 214 -24.55 29.24 -10.13
N LEU A 215 -23.91 28.36 -10.91
CA LEU A 215 -23.94 28.23 -12.37
C LEU A 215 -24.99 29.12 -13.08
N ASP A 216 -24.59 30.34 -13.43
CA ASP A 216 -25.15 31.07 -14.56
C ASP A 216 -23.96 31.52 -15.44
N ASP A 217 -24.03 31.14 -16.71
CA ASP A 217 -23.10 31.51 -17.77
C ASP A 217 -22.95 33.04 -17.83
N ASP A 218 -21.79 33.57 -17.47
CA ASP A 218 -21.30 34.79 -18.09
C ASP A 218 -19.76 34.75 -18.19
N ASP A 219 -19.31 34.54 -19.42
CA ASP A 219 -17.94 34.64 -19.90
C ASP A 219 -17.41 36.07 -19.67
N ASN A 220 -16.90 36.36 -18.46
CA ASN A 220 -16.10 37.55 -18.22
C ASN A 220 -14.67 37.16 -17.83
N ASP A 221 -13.89 36.81 -18.86
CA ASP A 221 -12.50 36.33 -18.83
C ASP A 221 -11.49 37.46 -18.54
N SER A 222 -11.74 38.26 -17.49
CA SER A 222 -10.86 39.38 -17.11
C SER A 222 -10.61 39.51 -15.60
N ALA A 223 -10.73 38.41 -14.85
CA ALA A 223 -10.26 38.36 -13.46
C ALA A 223 -8.77 37.96 -13.44
N SER A 224 -7.90 38.92 -13.09
CA SER A 224 -6.48 38.69 -12.80
C SER A 224 -6.26 37.43 -11.96
N GLU A 225 -5.36 36.53 -12.38
CA GLU A 225 -5.00 35.36 -11.58
C GLU A 225 -4.62 35.85 -10.16
N PRO A 226 -5.30 35.36 -9.11
CA PRO A 226 -5.05 35.83 -7.76
C PRO A 226 -3.61 35.48 -7.35
N ASP A 227 -2.92 36.42 -6.72
CA ASP A 227 -1.51 36.27 -6.33
C ASP A 227 -1.28 34.95 -5.58
N PRO A 228 -0.23 34.18 -5.93
CA PRO A 228 -0.04 32.87 -5.37
C PRO A 228 0.41 32.98 -3.90
N ILE A 229 -0.42 32.46 -3.00
CA ILE A 229 -0.14 32.46 -1.56
C ILE A 229 0.84 31.32 -1.23
N ASP A 230 1.89 31.60 -0.45
CA ASP A 230 2.77 30.58 0.11
C ASP A 230 2.03 29.77 1.19
N LEU A 231 1.72 28.52 0.89
CA LEU A 231 0.88 27.65 1.71
C LEU A 231 1.47 26.24 1.80
N ASP A 232 1.77 25.80 3.02
CA ASP A 232 2.01 24.39 3.32
C ASP A 232 0.64 23.72 3.53
N VAL A 233 0.27 22.79 2.65
CA VAL A 233 -1.07 22.17 2.65
C VAL A 233 -1.05 20.66 2.51
N TYR A 234 -2.02 20.00 3.13
CA TYR A 234 -2.31 18.57 2.98
C TYR A 234 -3.82 18.33 3.03
N CYS A 235 -4.25 17.13 2.63
CA CYS A 235 -5.64 16.74 2.60
C CYS A 235 -5.88 15.54 3.53
N ASP A 236 -6.92 15.61 4.35
CA ASP A 236 -7.47 14.47 5.07
C ASP A 236 -8.67 13.92 4.30
N ILE A 237 -8.72 12.60 4.15
CA ILE A 237 -9.80 11.90 3.45
C ILE A 237 -10.63 11.16 4.49
N LEU A 238 -11.87 11.61 4.66
CA LEU A 238 -12.81 11.07 5.63
C LEU A 238 -13.94 10.38 4.90
N PHE A 239 -14.24 9.15 5.30
CA PHE A 239 -15.43 8.42 4.87
C PHE A 239 -16.36 8.31 6.06
N SER A 240 -17.61 8.77 5.94
CA SER A 240 -18.58 8.79 7.05
C SER A 240 -17.99 9.39 8.32
N GLU A 241 -17.42 10.60 8.21
CA GLU A 241 -16.75 11.35 9.30
C GLU A 241 -15.52 10.66 9.90
N THR A 242 -15.10 9.51 9.37
CA THR A 242 -13.94 8.78 9.87
C THR A 242 -12.73 8.96 8.97
N LEU A 243 -11.60 9.38 9.55
CA LEU A 243 -10.33 9.53 8.82
C LEU A 243 -9.84 8.17 8.28
N CYS A 244 -9.76 8.06 6.96
CA CYS A 244 -9.32 6.85 6.25
C CYS A 244 -7.93 6.99 5.62
N ALA A 245 -7.58 8.18 5.14
CA ALA A 245 -6.29 8.43 4.52
C ALA A 245 -5.88 9.91 4.64
N ARG A 246 -4.58 10.19 4.42
CA ARG A 246 -4.01 11.55 4.49
C ARG A 246 -2.97 11.74 3.40
N THR A 247 -2.97 12.88 2.71
CA THR A 247 -1.90 13.20 1.75
C THR A 247 -0.64 13.73 2.43
N THR A 248 0.49 13.68 1.73
CA THR A 248 1.70 14.38 2.19
C THR A 248 1.55 15.89 2.15
N VAL A 249 2.27 16.58 3.04
CA VAL A 249 2.31 18.04 3.04
C VAL A 249 3.10 18.52 1.82
N LYS A 250 2.45 19.34 1.00
CA LYS A 250 3.09 20.05 -0.11
C LYS A 250 3.38 21.47 0.32
N LYS A 251 4.62 21.89 0.11
CA LYS A 251 5.14 23.20 0.51
C LYS A 251 5.32 24.09 -0.70
N GLY A 252 4.95 25.35 -0.57
CA GLY A 252 5.34 26.40 -1.50
C GLY A 252 4.19 27.24 -2.03
N ILE A 253 4.55 27.99 -3.05
CA ILE A 253 3.75 29.04 -3.68
C ILE A 253 2.98 28.45 -4.87
N GLY A 254 1.67 28.67 -4.92
CA GLY A 254 0.83 28.32 -6.07
C GLY A 254 0.03 27.03 -5.92
N SER A 255 0.03 26.20 -6.96
CA SER A 255 -0.86 25.02 -7.10
C SER A 255 -0.18 23.74 -6.63
N PRO A 256 -0.48 23.22 -5.42
CA PRO A 256 0.14 22.00 -4.90
C PRO A 256 -0.20 20.78 -5.76
N GLN A 257 0.81 19.93 -6.02
CA GLN A 257 0.65 18.68 -6.78
C GLN A 257 0.98 17.48 -5.90
N TRP A 258 -0.02 16.62 -5.67
CA TRP A 258 0.11 15.41 -4.88
C TRP A 258 0.33 14.20 -5.78
N HIS A 259 -0.62 13.90 -6.67
CA HIS A 259 -0.68 12.63 -7.43
C HIS A 259 -0.65 11.40 -6.50
N GLU A 260 -1.31 11.52 -5.35
CA GLU A 260 -1.37 10.45 -4.35
C GLU A 260 -2.62 9.61 -4.57
N ILE A 261 -2.45 8.28 -4.56
CA ILE A 261 -3.49 7.30 -4.87
C ILE A 261 -3.87 6.58 -3.58
N PHE A 262 -5.17 6.53 -3.30
CA PHE A 262 -5.77 5.90 -2.14
C PHE A 262 -6.80 4.87 -2.60
N LEU A 263 -6.66 3.64 -2.08
CA LEU A 263 -7.56 2.54 -2.32
C LEU A 263 -8.37 2.29 -1.04
N LEU A 264 -9.66 2.60 -1.07
CA LEU A 264 -10.58 2.41 0.06
C LEU A 264 -11.48 1.21 -0.25
N SER A 265 -11.10 0.02 0.18
CA SER A 265 -11.84 -1.23 -0.07
C SER A 265 -12.68 -1.65 1.14
N ASP A 266 -13.66 -2.53 0.89
CA ASP A 266 -14.57 -3.11 1.89
C ASP A 266 -15.31 -2.03 2.71
N LEU A 267 -15.81 -1.01 2.02
CA LEU A 267 -16.53 0.09 2.63
C LEU A 267 -17.94 -0.33 3.09
N PRO A 268 -18.45 0.23 4.20
CA PRO A 268 -19.87 0.10 4.56
C PRO A 268 -20.75 0.82 3.51
N PRO A 269 -22.09 0.74 3.60
CA PRO A 269 -22.98 1.44 2.68
C PRO A 269 -22.58 2.89 2.43
N PHE A 270 -22.61 3.31 1.16
CA PHE A 270 -22.06 4.60 0.77
C PHE A 270 -22.84 5.77 1.38
N GLU A 271 -22.09 6.63 2.06
CA GLU A 271 -22.54 7.92 2.58
C GLU A 271 -21.78 9.06 1.89
N SER A 272 -21.21 10.01 2.65
CA SER A 272 -20.35 11.08 2.15
C SER A 272 -18.87 10.71 2.21
N LEU A 273 -18.15 11.09 1.16
CA LEU A 273 -16.70 11.18 1.15
C LEU A 273 -16.31 12.65 1.28
N ASP A 274 -15.67 13.01 2.38
CA ASP A 274 -15.27 14.38 2.67
C ASP A 274 -13.74 14.49 2.61
N ILE A 275 -13.26 15.48 1.87
CA ILE A 275 -11.82 15.78 1.77
C ILE A 275 -11.57 17.13 2.42
N TRP A 276 -10.89 17.13 3.56
CA TRP A 276 -10.56 18.33 4.31
C TRP A 276 -9.19 18.84 3.91
N VAL A 277 -9.13 20.07 3.40
CA VAL A 277 -7.88 20.75 3.07
C VAL A 277 -7.38 21.46 4.31
N TRP A 278 -6.22 21.05 4.80
CA TRP A 278 -5.56 21.63 5.96
C TRP A 278 -4.41 22.53 5.53
N ARG A 279 -4.29 23.66 6.23
CA ARG A 279 -3.12 24.52 6.19
C ARG A 279 -2.22 24.19 7.38
N GLU A 280 -1.01 23.73 7.09
CA GLU A 280 0.04 23.55 8.09
C GLU A 280 0.75 24.88 8.34
N LYS A 281 0.95 25.25 9.61
CA LYS A 281 1.70 26.43 10.01
C LYS A 281 2.83 25.98 10.94
N LYS A 282 4.08 26.31 10.61
CA LYS A 282 5.29 25.83 11.32
C LYS A 282 5.27 26.04 12.85
N LEU A 283 4.50 27.01 13.36
CA LEU A 283 4.44 27.39 14.78
C LEU A 283 3.05 27.27 15.41
N PHE A 284 2.02 26.93 14.63
CA PHE A 284 0.63 26.90 15.11
C PHE A 284 -0.01 25.54 14.80
N LYS A 285 -1.09 25.23 15.52
CA LYS A 285 -1.91 24.07 15.17
C LYS A 285 -2.39 24.19 13.72
N PRO A 286 -2.45 23.09 12.96
CA PRO A 286 -3.05 23.08 11.63
C PRO A 286 -4.46 23.66 11.69
N SER A 287 -4.83 24.41 10.65
CA SER A 287 -6.16 25.01 10.52
C SER A 287 -6.83 24.51 9.25
N ILE A 288 -8.12 24.21 9.31
CA ILE A 288 -8.91 23.82 8.15
C ILE A 288 -9.02 25.04 7.22
N LEU A 289 -8.65 24.85 5.96
CA LEU A 289 -8.80 25.85 4.90
C LEU A 289 -10.20 25.74 4.30
N GLY A 290 -10.63 24.52 3.97
CA GLY A 290 -11.99 24.21 3.52
C GLY A 290 -12.18 22.72 3.29
N THR A 291 -13.36 22.33 2.83
CA THR A 291 -13.76 20.93 2.65
C THR A 291 -14.39 20.73 1.27
N VAL A 292 -14.10 19.59 0.66
CA VAL A 292 -14.80 19.09 -0.53
C VAL A 292 -15.71 17.96 -0.07
N ARG A 293 -17.02 18.07 -0.31
CA ARG A 293 -17.99 17.02 0.03
C ARG A 293 -18.44 16.30 -1.22
N ILE A 294 -18.35 14.97 -1.24
CA ILE A 294 -18.60 14.15 -2.42
C ILE A 294 -19.68 13.13 -2.09
N ALA A 295 -20.81 13.23 -2.78
CA ALA A 295 -21.89 12.26 -2.70
C ALA A 295 -21.60 11.06 -3.61
N LEU A 296 -21.09 9.96 -3.03
CA LEU A 296 -20.68 8.77 -3.77
C LEU A 296 -21.82 8.10 -4.55
N ASN A 297 -23.07 8.29 -4.11
CA ASN A 297 -24.26 7.76 -4.77
C ASN A 297 -24.49 8.34 -6.17
N ASN A 298 -23.94 9.52 -6.47
CA ASN A 298 -24.12 10.17 -7.77
C ASN A 298 -23.10 9.71 -8.84
N PHE A 299 -22.13 8.87 -8.47
CA PHE A 299 -21.08 8.42 -9.38
C PHE A 299 -21.50 7.18 -10.17
N PRO A 300 -21.24 7.13 -11.49
CA PRO A 300 -21.40 5.92 -12.28
C PRO A 300 -20.47 4.82 -11.74
N ARG A 301 -21.00 3.61 -11.58
CA ARG A 301 -20.24 2.48 -11.04
C ARG A 301 -19.24 1.96 -12.06
N GLY A 302 -17.99 1.73 -11.63
CA GLY A 302 -16.93 1.17 -12.46
C GLY A 302 -16.21 2.16 -13.38
N GLU A 303 -16.69 3.39 -13.50
CA GLU A 303 -16.08 4.43 -14.33
C GLU A 303 -15.30 5.43 -13.47
N ALA A 304 -14.13 5.84 -13.95
CA ALA A 304 -13.31 6.84 -13.28
C ALA A 304 -13.65 8.24 -13.80
N ILE A 305 -14.12 9.11 -12.93
CA ILE A 305 -14.38 10.53 -13.22
C ILE A 305 -13.18 11.34 -12.75
N GLU A 306 -12.66 12.19 -13.63
CA GLU A 306 -11.63 13.17 -13.30
C GLU A 306 -12.19 14.58 -13.49
N GLY A 307 -12.05 15.43 -12.48
CA GLY A 307 -12.61 16.78 -12.53
C GLY A 307 -12.10 17.69 -11.42
N TRP A 308 -12.45 18.97 -11.52
CA TRP A 308 -12.23 19.96 -10.47
C TRP A 308 -13.42 20.00 -9.52
N PHE A 309 -13.13 19.95 -8.23
CA PHE A 309 -14.11 19.99 -7.16
C PHE A 309 -13.86 21.24 -6.30
N PRO A 310 -14.90 22.04 -6.02
CA PRO A 310 -14.75 23.27 -5.25
C PRO A 310 -14.42 22.95 -3.79
N VAL A 311 -13.44 23.66 -3.23
CA VAL A 311 -13.11 23.64 -1.81
C VAL A 311 -13.94 24.71 -1.12
N LEU A 312 -14.85 24.29 -0.24
CA LEU A 312 -15.81 25.17 0.41
C LEU A 312 -15.44 25.42 1.86
N GLN A 313 -15.57 26.65 2.32
CA GLN A 313 -15.44 27.04 3.71
C GLN A 313 -16.79 27.54 4.21
N ASN A 314 -17.30 26.94 5.31
CA ASN A 314 -18.54 27.40 5.94
C ASN A 314 -18.37 28.84 6.43
N GLY A 315 -19.06 29.80 5.82
CA GLY A 315 -19.11 31.19 6.25
C GLY A 315 -20.01 31.40 7.46
N SER A 316 -19.81 32.49 8.22
CA SER A 316 -20.69 32.88 9.34
C SER A 316 -22.10 33.30 8.92
N ILE A 317 -22.37 33.45 7.61
CA ILE A 317 -23.65 33.92 7.06
C ILE A 317 -23.99 32.99 5.89
N ALA A 318 -24.81 31.95 6.13
CA ALA A 318 -25.61 31.09 5.23
C ALA A 318 -25.15 30.69 3.79
N SER A 319 -24.08 31.23 3.23
CA SER A 319 -23.48 30.89 1.95
C SER A 319 -22.07 30.37 2.16
N ASP A 320 -21.79 29.23 1.55
CA ASP A 320 -20.44 28.68 1.53
C ASP A 320 -19.53 29.58 0.69
N ILE A 321 -18.31 29.81 1.18
CA ILE A 321 -17.30 30.59 0.46
C ILE A 321 -16.39 29.59 -0.23
N GLN A 322 -16.20 29.73 -1.54
CA GLN A 322 -15.23 28.92 -2.26
C GLN A 322 -13.82 29.45 -2.00
N VAL A 323 -12.95 28.59 -1.47
CA VAL A 323 -11.58 28.93 -1.06
C VAL A 323 -10.53 28.19 -1.88
N GLY A 324 -10.91 27.70 -3.06
CA GLY A 324 -10.05 27.03 -4.04
C GLY A 324 -10.73 25.84 -4.69
N GLU A 325 -9.95 25.03 -5.41
CA GLU A 325 -10.42 23.83 -6.09
C GLU A 325 -9.39 22.70 -6.00
N LEU A 326 -9.87 21.45 -5.92
CA LEU A 326 -9.06 20.24 -5.99
C LEU A 326 -9.40 19.46 -7.26
N ARG A 327 -8.37 19.07 -8.01
CA ARG A 327 -8.49 18.11 -9.10
C ARG A 327 -8.40 16.71 -8.54
N LEU A 328 -9.48 15.96 -8.66
CA LEU A 328 -9.59 14.59 -8.15
C LEU A 328 -9.91 13.64 -9.30
N LYS A 329 -9.42 12.42 -9.19
CA LYS A 329 -9.88 11.29 -10.00
C LYS A 329 -10.48 10.24 -9.08
N ILE A 330 -11.76 9.93 -9.28
CA ILE A 330 -12.56 9.08 -8.40
C ILE A 330 -13.22 7.99 -9.23
N ARG A 331 -13.05 6.74 -8.81
CA ARG A 331 -13.81 5.59 -9.31
C ARG A 331 -14.54 4.98 -8.13
N VAL A 332 -15.83 4.73 -8.30
CA VAL A 332 -16.70 4.13 -7.29
C VAL A 332 -17.18 2.79 -7.82
N ASP A 333 -16.91 1.72 -7.08
CA ASP A 333 -17.38 0.36 -7.42
C ASP A 333 -18.33 -0.13 -6.32
N GLU A 334 -19.47 -0.66 -6.74
CA GLU A 334 -20.46 -1.31 -5.87
C GLU A 334 -21.00 -2.53 -6.61
N GLU A 335 -20.69 -3.72 -6.09
CA GLU A 335 -20.98 -4.98 -6.77
C GLU A 335 -21.68 -5.97 -5.83
N ILE A 336 -22.59 -6.74 -6.40
CA ILE A 336 -23.26 -7.84 -5.72
C ILE A 336 -22.38 -9.09 -5.81
N ILE A 337 -22.06 -9.66 -4.66
CA ILE A 337 -21.32 -10.93 -4.56
C ILE A 337 -22.27 -12.02 -4.09
N LEU A 338 -22.44 -13.03 -4.94
CA LEU A 338 -23.28 -14.20 -4.69
C LEU A 338 -22.52 -15.25 -3.87
N PRO A 339 -23.20 -16.28 -3.35
CA PRO A 339 -22.56 -17.40 -2.69
C PRO A 339 -21.62 -18.11 -3.66
N SER A 340 -20.50 -18.64 -3.16
CA SER A 340 -19.48 -19.29 -3.99
C SER A 340 -20.04 -20.44 -4.84
N SER A 341 -21.07 -21.13 -4.36
CA SER A 341 -21.74 -22.21 -5.07
C SER A 341 -22.37 -21.75 -6.38
N THR A 342 -22.79 -20.48 -6.52
CA THR A 342 -23.39 -19.97 -7.74
C THR A 342 -22.37 -19.81 -8.88
N TYR A 343 -21.10 -19.59 -8.56
CA TYR A 343 -20.03 -19.38 -9.54
C TYR A 343 -19.41 -20.68 -10.08
N HIS A 344 -19.81 -21.88 -9.60
CA HIS A 344 -19.14 -23.14 -9.95
C HIS A 344 -19.05 -23.39 -11.47
N LYS A 345 -20.14 -23.23 -12.23
CA LYS A 345 -20.15 -23.45 -13.70
C LYS A 345 -19.24 -22.47 -14.44
N LEU A 346 -19.18 -21.22 -13.95
CA LEU A 346 -18.31 -20.19 -14.53
C LEU A 346 -16.84 -20.55 -14.29
N LEU A 347 -16.51 -20.97 -13.07
CA LEU A 347 -15.17 -21.41 -12.71
C LEU A 347 -14.76 -22.66 -13.50
N GLU A 348 -15.66 -23.63 -13.68
CA GLU A 348 -15.43 -24.79 -14.55
C GLU A 348 -15.12 -24.37 -15.99
N THR A 349 -15.87 -23.40 -16.53
CA THR A 349 -15.63 -22.88 -17.89
C THR A 349 -14.28 -22.18 -18.00
N PHE A 350 -13.91 -21.37 -17.01
CA PHE A 350 -12.60 -20.71 -17.00
C PHE A 350 -11.45 -21.69 -16.81
N ASN A 351 -11.65 -22.78 -16.07
CA ASN A 351 -10.65 -23.83 -15.89
C ASN A 351 -10.54 -24.79 -17.09
N ALA A 352 -11.52 -24.81 -17.99
CA ALA A 352 -11.51 -25.69 -19.17
C ALA A 352 -10.46 -25.30 -20.23
N ARG A 353 -9.97 -24.05 -20.21
CA ARG A 353 -8.93 -23.54 -21.11
C ARG A 353 -7.96 -22.66 -20.32
N ASN A 354 -6.84 -22.31 -20.94
CA ASN A 354 -5.90 -21.36 -20.36
C ASN A 354 -6.59 -19.99 -20.19
N PHE A 355 -6.51 -19.38 -19.00
CA PHE A 355 -7.18 -18.08 -18.73
C PHE A 355 -6.65 -16.96 -19.63
N LEU A 356 -5.44 -17.13 -20.15
CA LEU A 356 -4.82 -16.19 -21.07
C LEU A 356 -5.41 -16.27 -22.48
N ASP A 357 -5.82 -17.46 -22.92
CA ASP A 357 -6.60 -17.62 -24.15
C ASP A 357 -7.96 -16.93 -24.00
N TRP A 358 -8.59 -17.05 -22.82
CA TRP A 358 -9.79 -16.28 -22.48
C TRP A 358 -9.56 -14.77 -22.50
N MET A 359 -8.44 -14.28 -21.95
CA MET A 359 -8.10 -12.85 -22.01
C MET A 359 -7.96 -12.36 -23.45
N ALA A 360 -7.23 -13.10 -24.29
CA ALA A 360 -7.03 -12.77 -25.70
C ALA A 360 -8.37 -12.72 -26.44
N GLU A 361 -9.24 -13.69 -26.20
CA GLU A 361 -10.57 -13.76 -26.80
C GLU A 361 -11.49 -12.63 -26.31
N PHE A 362 -11.45 -12.30 -25.02
CA PHE A 362 -12.22 -11.18 -24.45
C PHE A 362 -11.74 -9.81 -24.97
N GLU A 363 -10.43 -9.60 -25.12
CA GLU A 363 -9.90 -8.36 -25.70
C GLU A 363 -10.24 -8.24 -27.19
N THR A 364 -10.12 -9.34 -27.95
CA THR A 364 -10.26 -9.31 -29.42
C THR A 364 -11.71 -9.39 -29.89
N LYS A 365 -12.50 -10.33 -29.35
CA LYS A 365 -13.89 -10.58 -29.77
C LYS A 365 -14.87 -9.70 -29.01
N LEU A 366 -14.73 -9.61 -27.68
CA LEU A 366 -15.69 -8.88 -26.83
C LEU A 366 -15.27 -7.44 -26.53
N LYS A 367 -14.04 -7.04 -26.89
CA LYS A 367 -13.46 -5.72 -26.60
C LYS A 367 -13.43 -5.38 -25.10
N LEU A 368 -13.42 -6.39 -24.23
CA LEU A 368 -13.38 -6.27 -22.77
C LEU A 368 -11.93 -6.21 -22.29
N LYS A 369 -11.36 -5.00 -22.23
CA LYS A 369 -9.95 -4.78 -21.86
C LYS A 369 -9.66 -4.80 -20.35
N SER A 370 -10.70 -4.80 -19.52
CA SER A 370 -10.60 -4.60 -18.06
C SER A 370 -10.60 -5.89 -17.24
N LEU A 371 -10.77 -7.07 -17.86
CA LEU A 371 -10.92 -8.36 -17.15
C LEU A 371 -9.61 -9.05 -16.79
N GLY A 372 -8.47 -8.52 -17.27
CA GLY A 372 -7.21 -9.26 -17.18
C GLY A 372 -6.69 -9.42 -15.76
N SER A 373 -6.89 -8.44 -14.90
CA SER A 373 -6.51 -8.52 -13.49
C SER A 373 -7.37 -9.52 -12.71
N GLN A 374 -8.67 -9.65 -13.05
CA GLN A 374 -9.60 -10.55 -12.38
C GLN A 374 -9.32 -12.00 -12.77
N LEU A 375 -9.09 -12.28 -14.06
CA LEU A 375 -8.73 -13.63 -14.52
C LEU A 375 -7.39 -14.09 -13.95
N MET A 376 -6.41 -13.17 -13.89
CA MET A 376 -5.15 -13.41 -13.18
C MET A 376 -5.39 -13.76 -11.71
N ALA A 377 -6.22 -12.99 -11.00
CA ALA A 377 -6.52 -13.24 -9.59
C ALA A 377 -7.13 -14.64 -9.37
N ILE A 378 -8.03 -15.08 -10.26
CA ILE A 378 -8.61 -16.43 -10.22
C ILE A 378 -7.52 -17.50 -10.42
N SER A 379 -6.65 -17.33 -11.41
CA SER A 379 -5.60 -18.31 -11.69
C SER A 379 -4.52 -18.37 -10.59
N ILE A 380 -4.21 -17.24 -9.96
CA ILE A 380 -3.33 -17.19 -8.79
C ILE A 380 -4.00 -17.91 -7.61
N ALA A 381 -5.29 -17.68 -7.37
CA ALA A 381 -6.03 -18.35 -6.32
C ALA A 381 -6.08 -19.89 -6.52
N ASN A 382 -6.14 -20.34 -7.77
CA ASN A 382 -6.09 -21.76 -8.13
C ASN A 382 -4.66 -22.32 -8.22
N ASN A 383 -3.62 -21.50 -8.00
CA ASN A 383 -2.21 -21.87 -8.11
C ASN A 383 -1.80 -22.40 -9.50
N THR A 384 -2.49 -21.98 -10.56
CA THR A 384 -2.21 -22.40 -11.96
C THR A 384 -1.52 -21.33 -12.79
N ALA A 385 -1.41 -20.10 -12.27
CA ALA A 385 -0.98 -18.93 -13.04
C ALA A 385 0.38 -19.10 -13.71
N ILE A 386 1.37 -19.63 -12.98
CA ILE A 386 2.73 -19.79 -13.50
C ILE A 386 2.76 -20.81 -14.65
N GLU A 387 2.12 -21.97 -14.47
CA GLU A 387 2.08 -23.04 -15.48
C GLU A 387 1.39 -22.55 -16.77
N GLN A 388 0.30 -21.81 -16.63
CA GLN A 388 -0.44 -21.27 -17.77
C GLN A 388 0.33 -20.17 -18.51
N VAL A 389 1.11 -19.34 -17.80
CA VAL A 389 2.01 -18.36 -18.42
C VAL A 389 3.14 -19.04 -19.17
N GLN A 390 3.71 -20.10 -18.59
CA GLN A 390 4.77 -20.90 -19.23
C GLN A 390 4.26 -21.51 -20.55
N GLU A 391 3.05 -22.04 -20.57
CA GLU A 391 2.43 -22.60 -21.78
C GLU A 391 2.31 -21.57 -22.92
N ILE A 392 1.82 -20.36 -22.61
CA ILE A 392 1.72 -19.30 -23.62
C ILE A 392 3.09 -18.77 -24.04
N ALA A 393 4.03 -18.67 -23.10
CA ALA A 393 5.40 -18.27 -23.44
C ALA A 393 6.01 -19.23 -24.48
N ASN A 394 5.82 -20.55 -24.31
CA ASN A 394 6.27 -21.56 -25.28
C ASN A 394 5.61 -21.33 -26.66
N ARG A 395 4.28 -21.19 -26.70
CA ARG A 395 3.53 -20.97 -27.96
C ARG A 395 3.94 -19.68 -28.69
N GLU A 396 4.15 -18.58 -27.97
CA GLU A 396 4.53 -17.29 -28.56
C GLU A 396 5.96 -17.32 -29.11
N VAL A 397 6.87 -18.02 -28.43
CA VAL A 397 8.26 -18.19 -28.87
C VAL A 397 8.35 -19.05 -30.13
N ASP A 398 7.51 -20.09 -30.24
CA ASP A 398 7.43 -20.96 -31.42
C ASP A 398 6.80 -20.26 -32.63
N GLY A 399 5.75 -19.44 -32.43
CA GLY A 399 5.04 -18.74 -33.50
C GLY A 399 5.69 -17.42 -33.96
N SER A 400 6.68 -16.91 -33.22
CA SER A 400 7.31 -15.61 -33.45
C SER A 400 8.32 -15.66 -34.61
N GLN A 401 8.14 -14.84 -35.66
CA GLN A 401 9.19 -14.55 -36.67
C GLN A 401 10.10 -13.37 -36.26
N SER A 402 10.07 -12.96 -34.99
CA SER A 402 10.72 -11.74 -34.50
C SER A 402 12.24 -11.80 -34.62
N SER A 403 12.86 -10.70 -35.03
CA SER A 403 14.32 -10.56 -35.06
C SER A 403 14.91 -10.67 -33.64
N HIS A 404 16.09 -11.29 -33.52
CA HIS A 404 16.81 -11.52 -32.26
C HIS A 404 16.98 -10.28 -31.36
N THR A 405 16.87 -9.07 -31.92
CA THR A 405 17.05 -7.78 -31.22
C THR A 405 15.77 -7.20 -30.62
N THR A 406 14.61 -7.76 -30.94
CA THR A 406 13.28 -7.24 -30.53
C THR A 406 12.46 -8.24 -29.71
N LEU A 407 13.00 -9.43 -29.44
CA LEU A 407 12.33 -10.48 -28.68
C LEU A 407 11.93 -9.96 -27.30
N PHE A 408 10.65 -10.11 -26.96
CA PHE A 408 10.03 -9.58 -25.75
C PHE A 408 10.29 -8.09 -25.51
N ARG A 409 10.49 -7.25 -26.54
CA ARG A 409 10.52 -5.77 -26.41
C ARG A 409 9.23 -5.11 -26.90
N GLY A 410 8.42 -5.82 -27.67
CA GLY A 410 7.09 -5.37 -28.08
C GLY A 410 6.05 -5.47 -26.96
N ASN A 411 4.89 -4.86 -27.19
CA ASN A 411 3.71 -4.98 -26.35
C ASN A 411 2.85 -6.14 -26.87
N THR A 412 3.08 -7.34 -26.35
CA THR A 412 2.28 -8.54 -26.61
C THR A 412 1.41 -8.90 -25.39
N ILE A 413 0.42 -9.77 -25.59
CA ILE A 413 -0.41 -10.30 -24.50
C ILE A 413 0.49 -10.94 -23.44
N LEU A 414 1.45 -11.79 -23.83
CA LEU A 414 2.44 -12.39 -22.91
C LEU A 414 3.18 -11.33 -22.09
N THR A 415 3.68 -10.27 -22.74
CA THR A 415 4.44 -9.25 -21.99
C THR A 415 3.60 -8.53 -20.94
N LYS A 416 2.33 -8.20 -21.25
CA LYS A 416 1.38 -7.62 -20.28
C LYS A 416 1.11 -8.58 -19.12
N ILE A 417 1.00 -9.87 -19.40
CA ILE A 417 0.70 -10.89 -18.38
C ILE A 417 1.88 -11.06 -17.42
N VAL A 418 3.09 -11.19 -17.96
CA VAL A 418 4.30 -11.29 -17.14
C VAL A 418 4.45 -10.01 -16.30
N GLU A 419 4.13 -8.82 -16.83
CA GLU A 419 4.06 -7.58 -16.04
C GLU A 419 3.05 -7.65 -14.90
N LEU A 420 1.85 -8.18 -15.12
CA LEU A 420 0.84 -8.38 -14.08
C LEU A 420 1.32 -9.37 -13.00
N CYS A 421 1.92 -10.49 -13.40
CA CYS A 421 2.53 -11.45 -12.46
C CYS A 421 3.64 -10.80 -11.63
N MET A 422 4.55 -10.06 -12.27
CA MET A 422 5.63 -9.35 -11.58
C MET A 422 5.09 -8.29 -10.61
N LYS A 423 4.03 -7.56 -10.99
CA LYS A 423 3.37 -6.62 -10.08
C LYS A 423 2.71 -7.31 -8.88
N TRP A 424 2.12 -8.50 -9.09
CA TRP A 424 1.47 -9.25 -8.03
C TRP A 424 2.46 -9.85 -7.03
N TYR A 425 3.40 -10.67 -7.52
CA TYR A 425 4.36 -11.38 -6.66
C TYR A 425 5.53 -10.49 -6.23
N GLY A 426 5.94 -9.56 -7.09
CA GLY A 426 7.17 -8.79 -6.92
C GLY A 426 7.03 -7.52 -6.09
N LYS A 427 5.84 -7.14 -5.62
CA LYS A 427 5.63 -5.86 -4.89
C LYS A 427 6.58 -5.69 -3.70
N ALA A 428 6.70 -6.72 -2.85
CA ALA A 428 7.59 -6.69 -1.69
C ALA A 428 9.07 -6.67 -2.11
N PHE A 429 9.43 -7.47 -3.12
CA PHE A 429 10.78 -7.55 -3.67
C PHE A 429 11.24 -6.22 -4.29
N LEU A 430 10.36 -5.55 -5.04
CA LEU A 430 10.63 -4.25 -5.66
C LEU A 430 10.83 -3.17 -4.61
N GLU A 431 9.97 -3.16 -3.59
CA GLU A 431 10.09 -2.25 -2.46
C GLU A 431 11.43 -2.45 -1.72
N ALA A 432 11.86 -3.68 -1.47
CA ALA A 432 13.18 -3.96 -0.88
C ALA A 432 14.34 -3.56 -1.81
N SER A 433 14.19 -3.76 -3.12
CA SER A 433 15.24 -3.53 -4.12
C SER A 433 15.54 -2.06 -4.40
N VAL A 434 14.52 -1.20 -4.51
CA VAL A 434 14.72 0.22 -4.88
C VAL A 434 14.06 1.22 -3.93
N GLY A 435 13.08 0.79 -3.13
CA GLY A 435 12.31 1.67 -2.25
C GLY A 435 13.15 2.51 -1.28
N PRO A 436 14.07 1.91 -0.49
CA PRO A 436 14.94 2.65 0.43
C PRO A 436 15.79 3.72 -0.26
N VAL A 437 16.41 3.38 -1.40
CA VAL A 437 17.32 4.28 -2.11
C VAL A 437 16.55 5.43 -2.77
N ILE A 438 15.38 5.15 -3.35
CA ILE A 438 14.47 6.18 -3.89
C ILE A 438 14.06 7.15 -2.79
N ARG A 439 13.61 6.64 -1.64
CA ARG A 439 13.20 7.49 -0.51
C ARG A 439 14.36 8.33 0.03
N ARG A 440 15.58 7.77 0.10
CA ARG A 440 16.78 8.50 0.49
C ARG A 440 17.11 9.64 -0.49
N LEU A 441 17.12 9.35 -1.78
CA LEU A 441 17.39 10.33 -2.83
C LEU A 441 16.39 11.50 -2.79
N ILE A 442 15.09 11.19 -2.61
CA ILE A 442 14.04 12.20 -2.52
C ILE A 442 14.15 13.02 -1.24
N ALA A 443 14.44 12.38 -0.10
CA ALA A 443 14.61 13.07 1.19
C ALA A 443 15.80 14.05 1.17
N GLU A 444 16.91 13.65 0.53
CA GLU A 444 18.09 14.50 0.32
C GLU A 444 17.90 15.56 -0.76
N LYS A 445 16.77 15.54 -1.49
CA LYS A 445 16.44 16.47 -2.59
C LYS A 445 17.54 16.56 -3.65
N VAL A 446 18.14 15.42 -3.98
CA VAL A 446 19.26 15.35 -4.91
C VAL A 446 18.82 15.80 -6.31
N ALA A 447 19.48 16.84 -6.82
CA ALA A 447 19.29 17.35 -8.17
C ALA A 447 20.58 17.15 -8.97
N ILE A 448 20.55 16.20 -9.90
CA ILE A 448 21.66 15.82 -10.77
C ILE A 448 21.49 16.54 -12.11
N GLU A 449 22.48 17.33 -12.51
CA GLU A 449 22.57 17.94 -13.83
C GLU A 449 23.89 17.55 -14.49
N VAL A 450 23.82 16.96 -15.67
CA VAL A 450 24.98 16.46 -16.43
C VAL A 450 25.17 17.18 -17.76
N ASP A 451 24.27 18.11 -18.11
CA ASP A 451 24.31 18.89 -19.34
C ASP A 451 25.03 20.23 -19.11
N PRO A 452 26.18 20.48 -19.76
CA PRO A 452 26.92 21.73 -19.64
C PRO A 452 26.11 22.97 -20.07
N MET A 453 25.15 22.82 -20.98
CA MET A 453 24.33 23.93 -21.50
C MET A 453 23.20 24.34 -20.55
N ARG A 454 22.84 23.48 -19.60
CA ARG A 454 21.76 23.73 -18.63
C ARG A 454 22.29 24.18 -17.27
N THR A 455 23.61 24.27 -17.14
CA THR A 455 24.28 24.50 -15.87
C THR A 455 24.86 25.92 -15.83
N PRO A 456 24.43 26.79 -14.90
CA PRO A 456 24.82 28.20 -14.88
C PRO A 456 26.33 28.44 -14.65
N LYS A 457 27.08 27.45 -14.14
CA LYS A 457 28.54 27.51 -13.93
C LYS A 457 29.36 26.68 -14.93
N GLY A 458 28.76 26.21 -16.02
CA GLY A 458 29.45 25.52 -17.11
C GLY A 458 30.01 24.12 -16.77
N ALA A 459 31.00 23.66 -17.54
CA ALA A 459 31.47 22.26 -17.57
C ALA A 459 31.93 21.67 -16.23
N LYS A 460 32.51 22.46 -15.31
CA LYS A 460 32.98 21.98 -14.00
C LYS A 460 31.85 21.50 -13.06
N GLU A 461 30.68 22.12 -13.16
CA GLU A 461 29.53 21.71 -12.35
C GLU A 461 28.84 20.48 -12.97
N ALA A 462 28.88 20.34 -14.30
CA ALA A 462 28.47 19.12 -14.99
C ALA A 462 29.36 17.90 -14.65
N GLU A 463 30.69 18.07 -14.49
CA GLU A 463 31.59 17.01 -14.01
C GLU A 463 31.24 16.55 -12.59
N LYS A 464 30.98 17.48 -11.67
CA LYS A 464 30.50 17.14 -10.32
C LYS A 464 29.15 16.44 -10.34
N GLY A 465 28.25 16.86 -11.23
CA GLY A 465 26.96 16.22 -11.46
C GLY A 465 27.12 14.78 -11.98
N LEU A 466 28.11 14.53 -12.82
CA LEU A 466 28.46 13.20 -13.31
C LEU A 466 28.99 12.31 -12.18
N ASP A 467 29.90 12.80 -11.33
CA ASP A 467 30.38 12.03 -10.17
C ASP A 467 29.24 11.67 -9.22
N LEU A 468 28.34 12.62 -8.99
CA LEU A 468 27.13 12.41 -8.19
C LEU A 468 26.19 11.37 -8.83
N LEU A 469 26.04 11.41 -10.16
CA LEU A 469 25.26 10.41 -10.90
C LEU A 469 25.87 9.01 -10.73
N ILE A 470 27.19 8.87 -10.84
CA ILE A 470 27.87 7.58 -10.67
C ILE A 470 27.66 7.05 -9.25
N TYR A 471 27.82 7.90 -8.23
CA TYR A 471 27.57 7.53 -6.84
C TYR A 471 26.15 7.00 -6.63
N TRP A 472 25.12 7.70 -7.10
CA TRP A 472 23.75 7.23 -6.95
C TRP A 472 23.47 5.97 -7.77
N CYS A 473 24.01 5.85 -8.98
CA CYS A 473 23.89 4.61 -9.76
C CYS A 473 24.52 3.41 -9.03
N GLN A 474 25.67 3.60 -8.38
CA GLN A 474 26.31 2.57 -7.56
C GLN A 474 25.44 2.19 -6.36
N GLU A 475 24.84 3.16 -5.68
CA GLU A 475 23.97 2.89 -4.52
C GLU A 475 22.67 2.17 -4.91
N PHE A 476 22.04 2.57 -6.02
CA PHE A 476 20.91 1.82 -6.59
C PHE A 476 21.32 0.40 -6.96
N TRP A 477 22.43 0.24 -7.68
CA TRP A 477 22.90 -1.06 -8.12
C TRP A 477 23.26 -1.98 -6.95
N LYS A 478 23.95 -1.46 -5.94
CA LYS A 478 24.32 -2.17 -4.71
C LYS A 478 23.09 -2.68 -3.97
N GLN A 479 22.05 -1.85 -3.82
CA GLN A 479 20.81 -2.28 -3.17
C GLN A 479 20.12 -3.37 -4.00
N ILE A 480 19.93 -3.16 -5.30
CA ILE A 480 19.32 -4.16 -6.20
C ILE A 480 20.07 -5.49 -6.12
N TYR A 481 21.40 -5.44 -6.20
CA TYR A 481 22.24 -6.63 -6.15
C TYR A 481 22.16 -7.35 -4.79
N SER A 482 22.09 -6.62 -3.67
CA SER A 482 22.03 -7.20 -2.33
C SER A 482 20.74 -8.01 -2.08
N VAL A 483 19.61 -7.58 -2.66
CA VAL A 483 18.28 -8.15 -2.44
C VAL A 483 17.98 -9.31 -3.39
N ARG A 484 18.87 -9.64 -4.34
CA ARG A 484 18.65 -10.65 -5.40
C ARG A 484 18.15 -12.00 -4.90
N GLU A 485 18.55 -12.41 -3.69
CA GLU A 485 18.13 -13.68 -3.09
C GLU A 485 16.69 -13.67 -2.57
N GLU A 486 16.12 -12.49 -2.32
CA GLU A 486 14.74 -12.32 -1.87
C GLU A 486 13.74 -12.36 -3.04
N CYS A 487 14.20 -12.60 -4.28
CA CYS A 487 13.33 -12.74 -5.45
C CYS A 487 12.31 -13.88 -5.22
N PRO A 488 10.99 -13.62 -5.36
CA PRO A 488 9.95 -14.60 -5.10
C PRO A 488 10.11 -15.86 -5.95
N PRO A 489 9.85 -17.06 -5.40
CA PRO A 489 10.01 -18.32 -6.12
C PRO A 489 9.16 -18.38 -7.40
N GLU A 490 7.96 -17.79 -7.38
CA GLU A 490 7.07 -17.70 -8.53
C GLU A 490 7.70 -16.89 -9.68
N MET A 491 8.33 -15.75 -9.35
CA MET A 491 9.07 -14.95 -10.34
C MET A 491 10.31 -15.68 -10.85
N ARG A 492 11.04 -16.38 -9.98
CA ARG A 492 12.21 -17.17 -10.38
C ARG A 492 11.83 -18.26 -11.39
N ARG A 493 10.70 -18.94 -11.19
CA ARG A 493 10.15 -19.93 -12.15
C ARG A 493 9.80 -19.29 -13.49
N LEU A 494 9.15 -18.13 -13.49
CA LEU A 494 8.84 -17.40 -14.73
C LEU A 494 10.11 -17.02 -15.50
N PHE A 495 11.10 -16.45 -14.81
CA PHE A 495 12.37 -16.07 -15.43
C PHE A 495 13.18 -17.28 -15.89
N CYS A 496 13.13 -18.40 -15.18
CA CYS A 496 13.74 -19.66 -15.61
C CYS A 496 13.15 -20.13 -16.95
N THR A 497 11.82 -20.15 -17.09
CA THR A 497 11.19 -20.55 -18.36
C THR A 497 11.51 -19.61 -19.49
N ILE A 498 11.51 -18.29 -19.26
CA ILE A 498 11.92 -17.33 -20.29
C ILE A 498 13.37 -17.59 -20.73
N ARG A 499 14.26 -17.90 -19.78
CA ARG A 499 15.67 -18.22 -20.07
C ARG A 499 15.77 -19.48 -20.91
N GLU A 500 15.13 -20.58 -20.49
CA GLU A 500 15.13 -21.88 -21.17
C GLU A 500 14.57 -21.77 -22.59
N LEU A 501 13.44 -21.06 -22.77
CA LEU A 501 12.86 -20.83 -24.08
C LEU A 501 13.77 -20.09 -25.06
N VAL A 502 14.49 -19.08 -24.56
CA VAL A 502 15.48 -18.36 -25.36
C VAL A 502 16.68 -19.25 -25.67
N GLU A 503 17.09 -20.10 -24.72
CA GLU A 503 18.17 -21.07 -24.93
C GLU A 503 17.82 -22.14 -25.97
N GLU A 504 16.64 -22.75 -25.88
CA GLU A 504 16.16 -23.79 -26.82
C GLU A 504 16.04 -23.23 -28.24
N ARG A 505 15.41 -22.06 -28.38
CA ARG A 505 15.19 -21.44 -29.70
C ARG A 505 16.48 -21.01 -30.38
N PHE A 506 17.49 -20.57 -29.61
CA PHE A 506 18.75 -20.08 -30.16
C PHE A 506 19.94 -21.02 -29.91
N ALA A 507 19.68 -22.27 -29.53
CA ALA A 507 20.71 -23.30 -29.32
C ALA A 507 21.62 -23.50 -30.55
N GLY A 508 21.11 -23.25 -31.75
CA GLY A 508 21.86 -23.34 -33.02
C GLY A 508 22.65 -22.09 -33.43
N ALA A 509 22.45 -20.94 -32.79
CA ALA A 509 23.18 -19.71 -33.10
C ALA A 509 24.50 -19.66 -32.28
N PHE A 510 25.52 -20.38 -32.77
CA PHE A 510 26.84 -20.57 -32.17
C PHE A 510 27.46 -19.32 -31.49
N GLN A 511 27.99 -19.55 -30.28
CA GLN A 511 29.04 -18.83 -29.51
C GLN A 511 29.06 -17.30 -29.36
N GLU A 512 28.64 -16.49 -30.34
CA GLU A 512 28.73 -15.02 -30.29
C GLU A 512 27.53 -14.34 -29.61
N LYS A 513 26.48 -15.10 -29.26
CA LYS A 513 25.21 -14.55 -28.76
C LYS A 513 24.76 -15.11 -27.40
N ARG A 514 25.72 -15.49 -26.54
CA ARG A 514 25.45 -15.96 -25.16
C ARG A 514 24.66 -14.96 -24.30
N ASP A 515 24.65 -13.68 -24.68
CA ASP A 515 23.94 -12.63 -23.95
C ASP A 515 22.43 -12.61 -24.19
N LEU A 516 21.92 -13.28 -25.24
CA LEU A 516 20.49 -13.22 -25.58
C LEU A 516 19.59 -13.77 -24.48
N ARG A 517 19.98 -14.89 -23.84
CA ARG A 517 19.23 -15.47 -22.71
C ARG A 517 19.14 -14.51 -21.52
N TRP A 518 20.23 -13.78 -21.26
CA TRP A 518 20.29 -12.79 -20.19
C TRP A 518 19.48 -11.54 -20.55
N GLN A 519 19.53 -11.12 -21.81
CA GLN A 519 18.75 -10.00 -22.34
C GLN A 519 17.24 -10.25 -22.28
N GLY A 520 16.78 -11.49 -22.53
CA GLY A 520 15.37 -11.87 -22.41
C GLY A 520 14.83 -11.67 -20.99
N VAL A 521 15.51 -12.22 -20.00
CA VAL A 521 15.14 -12.05 -18.58
C VAL A 521 15.27 -10.59 -18.14
N SER A 522 16.34 -9.91 -18.57
CA SER A 522 16.58 -8.49 -18.29
C SER A 522 15.46 -7.57 -18.83
N ALA A 523 14.89 -7.89 -20.01
CA ALA A 523 13.77 -7.15 -20.59
C ALA A 523 12.49 -7.20 -19.74
N PHE A 524 12.33 -8.21 -18.89
CA PHE A 524 11.23 -8.27 -17.92
C PHE A 524 11.64 -7.65 -16.59
N CYS A 525 12.75 -8.11 -16.01
CA CYS A 525 13.17 -7.70 -14.67
C CYS A 525 13.53 -6.20 -14.58
N PHE A 526 14.24 -5.65 -15.57
CA PHE A 526 14.65 -4.24 -15.55
C PHE A 526 13.71 -3.38 -16.36
N LEU A 527 13.59 -3.64 -17.66
CA LEU A 527 12.86 -2.74 -18.57
C LEU A 527 11.37 -2.59 -18.24
N ARG A 528 10.73 -3.64 -17.69
CA ARG A 528 9.28 -3.65 -17.40
C ARG A 528 8.92 -3.59 -15.93
N PHE A 529 9.90 -3.71 -15.04
CA PHE A 529 9.64 -3.80 -13.61
C PHE A 529 10.47 -2.81 -12.80
N ILE A 530 11.78 -3.00 -12.67
CA ILE A 530 12.63 -2.12 -11.84
C ILE A 530 12.75 -0.71 -12.43
N VAL A 531 13.03 -0.56 -13.72
CA VAL A 531 13.26 0.76 -14.36
C VAL A 531 11.99 1.62 -14.37
N PRO A 532 10.80 1.10 -14.76
CA PRO A 532 9.55 1.85 -14.62
C PRO A 532 9.26 2.29 -13.18
N ALA A 533 9.65 1.49 -12.18
CA ALA A 533 9.47 1.83 -10.77
C ALA A 533 10.42 2.94 -10.28
N ILE A 534 11.64 3.01 -10.83
CA ILE A 534 12.57 4.13 -10.59
C ILE A 534 12.03 5.41 -11.25
N LEU A 535 11.51 5.32 -12.47
CA LEU A 535 10.95 6.45 -13.21
C LEU A 535 9.69 7.02 -12.55
N ASN A 536 8.77 6.15 -12.14
CA ASN A 536 7.47 6.53 -11.62
C ASN A 536 7.17 5.83 -10.28
N PRO A 537 7.88 6.21 -9.19
CA PRO A 537 7.79 5.50 -7.91
C PRO A 537 6.38 5.49 -7.30
N HIS A 538 5.57 6.51 -7.57
CA HIS A 538 4.19 6.62 -7.08
C HIS A 538 3.26 5.56 -7.67
N LEU A 539 3.43 5.17 -8.93
CA LEU A 539 2.62 4.13 -9.58
C LEU A 539 2.89 2.72 -9.03
N PHE A 540 4.06 2.54 -8.40
CA PHE A 540 4.46 1.29 -7.75
C PHE A 540 4.33 1.36 -6.21
N HIS A 541 3.72 2.42 -5.68
CA HIS A 541 3.54 2.67 -4.24
C HIS A 541 4.85 2.71 -3.44
N LEU A 542 5.96 3.12 -4.07
CA LEU A 542 7.29 3.25 -3.44
C LEU A 542 7.48 4.60 -2.75
N TYR A 543 6.77 5.63 -3.23
CA TYR A 543 6.80 6.98 -2.69
C TYR A 543 5.41 7.62 -2.79
N PRO A 544 4.96 8.37 -1.77
CA PRO A 544 3.68 9.08 -1.82
C PRO A 544 3.75 10.25 -2.81
N GLY A 545 3.17 10.04 -3.99
CA GLY A 545 2.99 11.08 -5.00
C GLY A 545 4.25 11.40 -5.81
N LEU A 546 4.23 12.53 -6.53
CA LEU A 546 5.35 12.92 -7.38
C LEU A 546 6.49 13.60 -6.59
N PRO A 547 7.76 13.21 -6.82
CA PRO A 547 8.93 13.99 -6.39
C PRO A 547 8.96 15.38 -7.05
N THR A 548 9.81 16.28 -6.58
CA THR A 548 9.99 17.58 -7.24
C THR A 548 10.58 17.40 -8.65
N PRO A 549 10.31 18.30 -9.62
CA PRO A 549 10.81 18.16 -10.99
C PRO A 549 12.33 17.94 -11.11
N PRO A 550 13.20 18.60 -10.32
CA PRO A 550 14.64 18.33 -10.34
C PRO A 550 15.01 16.90 -9.91
N VAL A 551 14.29 16.37 -8.91
CA VAL A 551 14.49 15.00 -8.43
C VAL A 551 13.96 13.98 -9.43
N GLN A 552 12.83 14.24 -10.09
CA GLN A 552 12.32 13.39 -11.17
C GLN A 552 13.31 13.28 -12.34
N ARG A 553 13.95 14.40 -12.71
CA ARG A 553 15.03 14.41 -13.71
C ARG A 553 16.21 13.54 -13.28
N SER A 554 16.60 13.62 -12.01
CA SER A 554 17.67 12.79 -11.44
C SER A 554 17.34 11.29 -11.51
N LEU A 555 16.11 10.91 -11.13
CA LEU A 555 15.62 9.54 -11.27
C LEU A 555 15.61 9.07 -12.73
N THR A 556 15.29 9.97 -13.67
CA THR A 556 15.33 9.67 -15.11
C THR A 556 16.74 9.36 -15.60
N LEU A 557 17.75 10.14 -15.17
CA LEU A 557 19.15 9.88 -15.52
C LEU A 557 19.63 8.54 -14.94
N ILE A 558 19.32 8.25 -13.68
CA ILE A 558 19.66 6.98 -13.03
C ILE A 558 18.99 5.81 -13.76
N ALA A 559 17.69 5.92 -14.05
CA ALA A 559 16.94 4.92 -14.80
C ALA A 559 17.56 4.62 -16.17
N LYS A 560 18.04 5.64 -16.89
CA LYS A 560 18.76 5.46 -18.17
C LYS A 560 20.06 4.67 -17.99
N VAL A 561 20.86 4.98 -16.97
CA VAL A 561 22.12 4.28 -16.70
C VAL A 561 21.87 2.81 -16.32
N ILE A 562 20.93 2.56 -15.40
CA ILE A 562 20.55 1.20 -14.98
C ILE A 562 19.97 0.41 -16.16
N GLN A 563 19.15 1.03 -17.01
CA GLN A 563 18.64 0.39 -18.23
C GLN A 563 19.76 0.06 -19.22
N SER A 564 20.77 0.92 -19.34
CA SER A 564 21.94 0.64 -20.18
C SER A 564 22.77 -0.52 -19.64
N LEU A 565 22.93 -0.62 -18.32
CA LEU A 565 23.57 -1.77 -17.67
C LEU A 565 22.79 -3.06 -17.94
N ALA A 566 21.46 -3.00 -17.80
CA ALA A 566 20.56 -4.13 -18.04
C ALA A 566 20.56 -4.61 -19.50
N ASN A 567 20.87 -3.72 -20.46
CA ASN A 567 21.01 -4.09 -21.86
C ASN A 567 22.30 -4.86 -22.17
N LEU A 568 23.22 -4.99 -21.19
CA LEU A 568 24.53 -5.64 -21.32
C LEU A 568 25.38 -5.07 -22.46
N ASN A 569 25.12 -3.82 -22.86
CA ASN A 569 25.82 -3.16 -23.96
C ASN A 569 26.32 -1.79 -23.49
N TYR A 570 27.60 -1.74 -23.09
CA TYR A 570 28.28 -0.54 -22.61
C TYR A 570 28.82 0.35 -23.74
N ASN A 571 28.68 -0.06 -25.00
CA ASN A 571 29.23 0.64 -26.17
C ASN A 571 28.24 1.60 -26.86
N VAL A 572 26.95 1.60 -26.48
CA VAL A 572 25.94 2.46 -27.11
C VAL A 572 26.01 3.89 -26.56
N GLN A 573 26.77 4.74 -27.25
CA GLN A 573 27.00 6.15 -26.93
C GLN A 573 25.93 7.04 -27.61
N LYS A 574 24.69 7.03 -27.10
CA LYS A 574 23.67 7.97 -27.61
C LYS A 574 23.77 9.37 -26.98
N GLU A 575 24.37 9.49 -25.79
CA GLU A 575 24.39 10.73 -24.99
C GLU A 575 25.80 10.96 -24.41
N GLU A 576 26.32 12.19 -24.42
CA GLU A 576 27.72 12.51 -24.06
C GLU A 576 28.08 12.15 -22.61
N PHE A 577 27.16 12.31 -21.66
CA PHE A 577 27.39 11.94 -20.25
C PHE A 577 27.63 10.44 -20.07
N MET A 578 27.11 9.58 -20.97
CA MET A 578 27.32 8.14 -20.91
C MET A 578 28.78 7.75 -21.11
N ARG A 579 29.62 8.62 -21.68
CA ARG A 579 31.07 8.43 -21.77
C ARG A 579 31.72 8.38 -20.39
N GLY A 580 31.28 9.23 -19.47
CA GLY A 580 31.76 9.29 -18.10
C GLY A 580 31.33 8.11 -17.24
N VAL A 581 30.17 7.52 -17.54
CA VAL A 581 29.61 6.37 -16.81
C VAL A 581 30.14 5.02 -17.32
N LYS A 582 30.90 5.00 -18.42
CA LYS A 582 31.39 3.77 -19.08
C LYS A 582 32.20 2.87 -18.15
N GLY A 583 33.06 3.45 -17.29
CA GLY A 583 33.84 2.67 -16.31
C GLY A 583 32.94 1.88 -15.36
N PHE A 584 31.97 2.55 -14.75
CA PHE A 584 30.98 1.92 -13.89
C PHE A 584 30.19 0.80 -14.61
N LEU A 585 29.78 1.04 -15.86
CA LEU A 585 29.06 0.02 -16.65
C LEU A 585 29.94 -1.21 -16.88
N ALA A 586 31.18 -1.03 -17.32
CA ALA A 586 32.10 -2.13 -17.59
C ALA A 586 32.35 -2.99 -16.34
N ASP A 587 32.55 -2.34 -15.19
CA ASP A 587 32.81 -3.03 -13.91
C ASP A 587 31.58 -3.76 -13.37
N SER A 588 30.38 -3.26 -13.67
CA SER A 588 29.12 -3.81 -13.11
C SER A 588 28.48 -4.90 -13.96
N VAL A 589 28.87 -5.06 -15.24
CA VAL A 589 28.31 -6.08 -16.15
C VAL A 589 28.44 -7.52 -15.60
N PRO A 590 29.59 -7.97 -15.05
CA PRO A 590 29.69 -9.31 -14.49
C PRO A 590 28.70 -9.56 -13.34
N ALA A 591 28.54 -8.58 -12.45
CA ALA A 591 27.56 -8.64 -11.36
C ALA A 591 26.11 -8.63 -11.88
N MET A 592 25.85 -7.94 -13.00
CA MET A 592 24.53 -7.95 -13.63
C MET A 592 24.19 -9.34 -14.19
N VAL A 593 25.15 -10.02 -14.81
CA VAL A 593 24.96 -11.40 -15.29
C VAL A 593 24.71 -12.33 -14.11
N ASP A 594 25.50 -12.24 -13.03
CA ASP A 594 25.27 -13.00 -11.80
C ASP A 594 23.88 -12.75 -11.21
N TYR A 595 23.45 -11.49 -11.13
CA TYR A 595 22.10 -11.12 -10.69
C TYR A 595 21.03 -11.82 -11.52
N ILE A 596 21.13 -11.77 -12.86
CA ILE A 596 20.17 -12.40 -13.76
C ILE A 596 20.16 -13.92 -13.58
N VAL A 597 21.32 -14.55 -13.38
CA VAL A 597 21.43 -15.99 -13.10
C VAL A 597 20.67 -16.34 -11.84
N VAL A 598 20.90 -15.62 -10.73
CA VAL A 598 20.26 -15.89 -9.44
C VAL A 598 18.74 -15.75 -9.53
N VAL A 599 18.24 -14.65 -10.09
CA VAL A 599 16.79 -14.41 -10.20
C VAL A 599 16.11 -15.31 -11.23
N SER A 600 16.85 -15.93 -12.16
CA SER A 600 16.33 -16.91 -13.13
C SER A 600 16.59 -18.36 -12.75
N THR A 601 17.10 -18.63 -11.55
CA THR A 601 17.36 -19.99 -11.07
C THR A 601 16.39 -20.34 -9.94
N PRO A 602 15.55 -21.38 -10.10
CA PRO A 602 14.66 -21.83 -9.05
C PRO A 602 15.44 -22.26 -7.81
N VAL A 603 14.97 -21.85 -6.64
CA VAL A 603 15.51 -22.34 -5.37
C VAL A 603 14.99 -23.76 -5.16
N LYS A 604 15.86 -24.71 -4.82
CA LYS A 604 15.42 -26.04 -4.39
C LYS A 604 14.57 -25.86 -3.12
N ASP A 605 13.32 -26.31 -3.15
CA ASP A 605 12.38 -26.19 -2.04
C ASP A 605 12.99 -26.73 -0.73
N THR A 606 13.52 -25.82 0.08
CA THR A 606 14.02 -26.07 1.44
C THR A 606 13.14 -25.36 2.47
N ARG A 607 11.99 -24.82 2.04
CA ARG A 607 10.97 -24.24 2.94
C ARG A 607 10.17 -25.33 3.67
N THR A 608 10.86 -26.09 4.50
CA THR A 608 10.30 -26.75 5.69
C THR A 608 10.65 -25.99 6.98
N GLY A 609 11.12 -24.74 6.87
CA GLY A 609 11.24 -23.83 8.00
C GLY A 609 9.89 -23.23 8.37
N LYS A 610 9.18 -23.83 9.34
CA LYS A 610 7.99 -23.23 9.96
C LYS A 610 8.40 -21.91 10.61
N THR A 611 7.99 -20.79 10.04
CA THR A 611 8.13 -19.47 10.69
C THR A 611 7.21 -19.41 11.91
N PRO A 612 7.46 -18.57 12.92
CA PRO A 612 6.53 -18.38 14.05
C PRO A 612 5.10 -18.06 13.56
N ASP A 613 4.99 -17.21 12.54
CA ASP A 613 3.74 -16.85 11.86
C ASP A 613 3.01 -18.04 11.19
N TRP A 614 3.72 -19.13 10.85
CA TRP A 614 3.11 -20.34 10.30
C TRP A 614 2.18 -21.00 11.33
N HIS A 615 2.61 -21.06 12.60
CA HIS A 615 1.80 -21.65 13.65
C HIS A 615 0.55 -20.80 13.94
N GLU A 616 0.70 -19.48 14.00
CA GLU A 616 -0.45 -18.56 14.16
C GLU A 616 -1.42 -18.67 12.98
N ARG A 617 -0.91 -18.62 11.75
CA ARG A 617 -1.74 -18.79 10.53
C ARG A 617 -2.41 -20.15 10.50
N SER A 618 -1.69 -21.23 10.83
CA SER A 618 -2.24 -22.58 10.83
C SER A 618 -3.33 -22.72 11.90
N ASN A 619 -3.14 -22.13 13.08
CA ASN A 619 -4.13 -22.14 14.15
C ASN A 619 -5.40 -21.38 13.73
N VAL A 620 -5.24 -20.20 13.14
CA VAL A 620 -6.36 -19.40 12.60
C VAL A 620 -7.09 -20.16 11.49
N ILE A 621 -6.36 -20.71 10.51
CA ILE A 621 -6.95 -21.45 9.41
C ILE A 621 -7.68 -22.70 9.91
N ASN A 622 -7.10 -23.45 10.86
CA ASN A 622 -7.75 -24.62 11.43
C ASN A 622 -9.00 -24.24 12.20
N ALA A 623 -8.98 -23.15 12.97
CA ALA A 623 -10.15 -22.62 13.65
C ALA A 623 -11.26 -22.21 12.67
N LEU A 624 -10.91 -21.53 11.57
CA LEU A 624 -11.85 -21.15 10.51
C LEU A 624 -12.44 -22.40 9.83
N LYS A 625 -11.62 -23.42 9.52
CA LYS A 625 -12.08 -24.69 8.92
C LYS A 625 -13.05 -25.44 9.83
N LEU A 626 -12.72 -25.56 11.11
CA LEU A 626 -13.59 -26.20 12.11
C LEU A 626 -14.94 -25.48 12.22
N ARG A 627 -14.94 -24.15 12.05
CA ARG A 627 -16.17 -23.36 12.10
C ARG A 627 -17.05 -23.57 10.88
N VAL A 628 -16.47 -23.59 9.69
CA VAL A 628 -17.20 -23.91 8.43
C VAL A 628 -17.80 -25.31 8.47
N SER A 629 -17.20 -26.26 9.20
CA SER A 629 -17.80 -27.59 9.38
C SER A 629 -18.89 -27.66 10.47
N SER A 630 -19.00 -26.64 11.34
CA SER A 630 -19.97 -26.59 12.44
C SER A 630 -21.19 -25.69 12.16
N THR A 631 -21.13 -24.89 11.09
CA THR A 631 -22.22 -24.07 10.54
C THR A 631 -22.75 -24.71 9.27
#